data_AF-A0A4Q4X7E0-F1
#
_entry.id   AF-A0A4Q4X7E0-F1
#
_cell.length_a   1.000
_cell.length_b   1.000
_cell.length_c   1.000
_cell.angle_alpha   90.00
_cell.angle_beta   90.00
_cell.angle_gamma   90.00
#
_symmetry.space_group_name_H-M   'P 1'
#
loop_
_entity.id
_entity.type
_entity.pdbx_description
1 polymer ?
#
loop_
_entity_poly.entity_id
_entity_poly.type
_entity_poly.pdbx_seq_one_letter_code
_entity_poly.pdbx_strand_id
1 'polypeptide(L)'
;MDPATVKPGRCAELPVHNPLGDRLVEMLDQGESLAAIFPVVKAMAGQFAEQDRIRCSKTKDAFEDGSRSERELLALFHTINRKTLRSLVLGFLAVDLHREGAKNWENVYAPNGSGTYVIAVSIKDRDGMFLNRWENKELAVRVDRYARACAVWAKIKDSYGQQSQVEPQEADLLRQAMEIDNELLVKKNQEWSQGDRFKEPKCWSGRGGTANAEALVQMLARRRDRAFDAGVFQAQSPVYVGCAHQVKKRMLAHDPDLGSLAGSSSMLKLSLACIRSMSLRPLVTSIPLVMVWEEDQIPLAEILVTVLAQSLISLHGFNIVQPGTNAGIDERITDHYRSAMEHVWLERPWFRENLEKSIADLSGGKVYEEAVESIGTDRLSADGLRGAAREIAALEDEVRSVNADLQEGLEATEQRNEELERYNALMDEVLKTGSGLFPAPPPSSGEG
;
A
#
# COMPACT_ATOMS: atom_id res chain seq x y z
N MET A 1 -3.04 -24.33 -2.66
CA MET A 1 -2.55 -25.17 -1.54
C MET A 1 -3.34 -24.74 -0.31
N ASP A 2 -3.66 -25.62 0.64
CA ASP A 2 -4.23 -25.16 1.92
C ASP A 2 -3.07 -24.81 2.85
N PRO A 3 -2.85 -23.54 3.20
CA PRO A 3 -1.75 -23.12 4.08
C PRO A 3 -1.78 -23.82 5.43
N ALA A 4 -2.96 -24.26 5.87
CA ALA A 4 -3.13 -25.01 7.12
C ALA A 4 -2.42 -26.37 7.11
N THR A 5 -2.02 -26.87 5.93
CA THR A 5 -1.34 -28.16 5.79
C THR A 5 0.17 -28.05 5.71
N VAL A 6 0.71 -26.85 5.41
CA VAL A 6 2.15 -26.63 5.33
C VAL A 6 2.69 -26.43 6.73
N LYS A 7 3.65 -27.28 7.12
CA LYS A 7 4.36 -27.11 8.39
C LYS A 7 5.40 -25.99 8.28
N PRO A 8 5.57 -25.19 9.34
CA PRO A 8 6.67 -24.24 9.41
C PRO A 8 8.02 -24.95 9.23
N GLY A 9 8.95 -24.30 8.54
CA GLY A 9 10.31 -24.80 8.33
C GLY A 9 10.89 -24.46 6.97
N ARG A 10 12.20 -24.71 6.85
CA ARG A 10 12.95 -24.47 5.60
C ARG A 10 12.75 -25.60 4.61
N CYS A 11 12.34 -25.25 3.40
CA CYS A 11 12.28 -26.17 2.27
C CYS A 11 12.67 -25.45 0.97
N ALA A 12 12.59 -26.16 -0.17
CA ALA A 12 12.94 -25.57 -1.45
C ALA A 12 11.96 -24.44 -1.86
N GLU A 13 10.68 -24.58 -1.51
CA GLU A 13 9.64 -23.58 -1.70
C GLU A 13 9.81 -22.36 -0.75
N LEU A 14 10.38 -22.58 0.44
CA LEU A 14 10.60 -21.59 1.51
C LEU A 14 12.07 -21.61 1.99
N PRO A 15 13.02 -21.15 1.16
CA PRO A 15 14.44 -21.29 1.49
C PRO A 15 14.91 -20.35 2.61
N VAL A 16 14.13 -19.29 2.84
CA VAL A 16 14.37 -18.24 3.83
C VAL A 16 13.32 -18.38 4.93
N HIS A 17 13.77 -18.31 6.17
CA HIS A 17 12.96 -18.69 7.31
C HIS A 17 13.34 -17.85 8.53
N ASN A 18 12.34 -17.52 9.32
CA ASN A 18 12.47 -16.79 10.59
C ASN A 18 11.97 -17.71 11.72
N PRO A 19 12.83 -18.14 12.66
CA PRO A 19 12.43 -19.00 13.79
C PRO A 19 11.28 -18.42 14.62
N LEU A 20 11.23 -17.10 14.80
CA LEU A 20 10.12 -16.45 15.50
C LEU A 20 8.83 -16.48 14.67
N GLY A 21 8.95 -16.39 13.35
CA GLY A 21 7.84 -16.57 12.42
C GLY A 21 7.24 -17.97 12.53
N ASP A 22 8.08 -19.02 12.55
CA ASP A 22 7.59 -20.39 12.72
C ASP A 22 6.90 -20.58 14.07
N ARG A 23 7.50 -20.07 15.16
CA ARG A 23 6.87 -20.12 16.48
C ARG A 23 5.50 -19.44 16.49
N LEU A 24 5.39 -18.25 15.89
CA LEU A 24 4.12 -17.54 15.75
C LEU A 24 3.08 -18.41 15.03
N VAL A 25 3.50 -19.05 13.94
CA VAL A 25 2.66 -19.90 13.11
C VAL A 25 2.24 -21.19 13.84
N GLU A 26 3.12 -21.80 14.63
CA GLU A 26 2.81 -22.93 15.50
C GLU A 26 1.76 -22.56 16.57
N MET A 27 1.92 -21.40 17.22
CA MET A 27 0.94 -20.89 18.20
C MET A 27 -0.40 -20.59 17.52
N LEU A 28 -0.39 -20.08 16.28
CA LEU A 28 -1.62 -19.91 15.50
C LEU A 28 -2.34 -21.24 15.24
N ASP A 29 -1.60 -22.29 14.88
CA ASP A 29 -2.12 -23.64 14.60
C ASP A 29 -2.66 -24.33 15.84
N GLN A 30 -2.01 -24.13 16.98
CA GLN A 30 -2.48 -24.61 18.29
C GLN A 30 -3.73 -23.88 18.77
N GLY A 31 -4.13 -22.82 18.05
CA GLY A 31 -5.29 -22.05 18.40
C GLY A 31 -5.05 -21.15 19.61
N GLU A 32 -3.84 -20.62 19.80
CA GLU A 32 -3.62 -19.58 20.80
C GLU A 32 -4.29 -18.25 20.38
N SER A 33 -4.65 -17.42 21.35
CA SER A 33 -5.15 -16.06 21.07
C SER A 33 -4.07 -15.16 20.49
N LEU A 34 -4.50 -14.08 19.82
CA LEU A 34 -3.55 -13.11 19.27
C LEU A 34 -2.84 -12.31 20.38
N ALA A 35 -3.45 -12.14 21.55
CA ALA A 35 -2.77 -11.58 22.72
C ALA A 35 -1.63 -12.48 23.23
N ALA A 36 -1.84 -13.80 23.30
CA ALA A 36 -0.79 -14.75 23.67
C ALA A 36 0.36 -14.80 22.65
N ILE A 37 0.04 -14.58 21.36
CA ILE A 37 1.01 -14.58 20.26
C ILE A 37 1.79 -13.26 20.16
N PHE A 38 1.20 -12.13 20.56
CA PHE A 38 1.80 -10.80 20.38
C PHE A 38 3.21 -10.63 20.97
N PRO A 39 3.59 -11.23 22.12
CA PRO A 39 4.97 -11.23 22.60
C PRO A 39 5.99 -11.77 21.58
N VAL A 40 5.61 -12.73 20.73
CA VAL A 40 6.46 -13.21 19.64
C VAL A 40 6.63 -12.14 18.57
N VAL A 41 5.57 -11.39 18.24
CA VAL A 41 5.64 -10.24 17.32
C VAL A 41 6.55 -9.15 17.89
N LYS A 42 6.51 -8.88 19.20
CA LYS A 42 7.45 -7.97 19.86
C LYS A 42 8.90 -8.44 19.73
N ALA A 43 9.15 -9.74 19.93
CA ALA A 43 10.48 -10.32 19.73
C ALA A 43 10.93 -10.20 18.26
N MET A 44 10.02 -10.38 17.29
CA MET A 44 10.30 -10.14 15.88
C MET A 44 10.65 -8.68 15.61
N ALA A 45 9.95 -7.73 16.24
CA ALA A 45 10.26 -6.30 16.15
C ALA A 45 11.64 -5.97 16.75
N GLY A 46 12.02 -6.64 17.84
CA GLY A 46 13.35 -6.54 18.44
C GLY A 46 14.46 -6.95 17.45
N GLN A 47 14.38 -8.16 16.88
CA GLN A 47 15.32 -8.62 15.86
C GLN A 47 15.33 -7.74 14.62
N PHE A 48 14.15 -7.25 14.21
CA PHE A 48 14.00 -6.32 13.10
C PHE A 48 14.69 -4.98 13.36
N ALA A 49 14.73 -4.52 14.62
CA ALA A 49 15.41 -3.29 15.01
C ALA A 49 16.93 -3.46 15.14
N GLU A 50 17.42 -4.68 15.32
CA GLU A 50 18.83 -5.02 15.49
C GLU A 50 19.62 -5.09 14.18
N GLN A 51 18.99 -5.07 13.00
CA GLN A 51 19.76 -5.05 11.76
C GLN A 51 20.47 -3.71 11.53
N ASP A 52 21.72 -3.78 11.05
CA ASP A 52 22.63 -2.64 11.01
C ASP A 52 22.43 -1.69 9.82
N ARG A 53 21.57 -2.04 8.85
CA ARG A 53 21.48 -1.31 7.58
C ARG A 53 20.48 -0.17 7.60
N ILE A 54 19.33 -0.36 8.23
CA ILE A 54 18.24 0.61 8.26
C ILE A 54 17.96 0.94 9.71
N ARG A 55 18.24 2.16 10.15
CA ARG A 55 17.91 2.54 11.53
C ARG A 55 16.40 2.44 11.74
N CYS A 56 15.96 1.61 12.68
CA CYS A 56 14.54 1.31 12.94
C CYS A 56 14.05 1.82 14.30
N SER A 57 14.37 3.06 14.66
CA SER A 57 14.03 3.60 15.98
C SER A 57 12.53 3.68 16.22
N LYS A 58 11.72 4.16 15.27
CA LYS A 58 10.27 4.24 15.51
C LYS A 58 9.61 2.87 15.63
N THR A 59 10.14 1.85 14.95
CA THR A 59 9.67 0.47 15.15
C THR A 59 9.93 0.02 16.58
N LYS A 60 11.13 0.27 17.10
CA LYS A 60 11.47 -0.03 18.50
C LYS A 60 10.56 0.72 19.47
N ASP A 61 10.39 2.02 19.28
CA ASP A 61 9.57 2.89 20.13
C ASP A 61 8.10 2.46 20.10
N ALA A 62 7.59 2.03 18.95
CA ALA A 62 6.19 1.62 18.81
C ALA A 62 5.86 0.34 19.58
N PHE A 63 6.82 -0.58 19.74
CA PHE A 63 6.67 -1.83 20.50
C PHE A 63 7.16 -1.73 21.96
N GLU A 64 7.41 -0.52 22.47
CA GLU A 64 7.82 -0.30 23.86
C GLU A 64 6.71 -0.67 24.84
N ASP A 65 7.07 -1.46 25.85
CA ASP A 65 6.17 -2.01 26.88
C ASP A 65 5.35 -0.92 27.59
N GLY A 66 4.03 -1.06 27.57
CA GLY A 66 3.07 -0.16 28.21
C GLY A 66 2.79 1.13 27.43
N SER A 67 3.43 1.33 26.28
CA SER A 67 3.20 2.52 25.46
C SER A 67 1.78 2.55 24.87
N ARG A 68 1.32 3.74 24.46
CA ARG A 68 0.06 3.85 23.71
C ARG A 68 0.19 3.12 22.36
N SER A 69 1.32 3.29 21.67
CA SER A 69 1.60 2.65 20.38
C SER A 69 1.54 1.13 20.44
N GLU A 70 2.06 0.51 21.52
CA GLU A 70 2.01 -0.95 21.68
C GLU A 70 0.56 -1.44 21.78
N ARG A 71 -0.29 -0.74 22.54
CA ARG A 71 -1.71 -1.08 22.67
C ARG A 71 -2.45 -0.94 21.35
N GLU A 72 -2.17 0.11 20.59
CA GLU A 72 -2.73 0.29 19.24
C GLU A 72 -2.24 -0.79 18.27
N LEU A 73 -0.95 -1.15 18.31
CA LEU A 73 -0.41 -2.25 17.51
C LEU A 73 -1.09 -3.58 17.85
N LEU A 74 -1.33 -3.84 19.13
CA LEU A 74 -2.08 -5.03 19.56
C LEU A 74 -3.51 -5.00 19.00
N ALA A 75 -4.21 -3.86 19.09
CA ALA A 75 -5.55 -3.71 18.50
C ALA A 75 -5.54 -3.98 16.99
N LEU A 76 -4.60 -3.36 16.25
CA LEU A 76 -4.41 -3.58 14.82
C LEU A 76 -4.06 -5.04 14.49
N PHE A 77 -3.28 -5.71 15.33
CA PHE A 77 -2.95 -7.13 15.15
C PHE A 77 -4.19 -8.03 15.20
N HIS A 78 -5.17 -7.70 16.04
CA HIS A 78 -6.44 -8.43 16.11
C HIS A 78 -7.29 -8.30 14.84
N THR A 79 -7.05 -7.25 14.03
CA THR A 79 -7.79 -7.04 12.78
C THR A 79 -7.34 -7.98 11.66
N ILE A 80 -6.22 -8.70 11.82
CA ILE A 80 -5.71 -9.58 10.76
C ILE A 80 -6.40 -10.94 10.88
N ASN A 81 -7.01 -11.41 9.78
CA ASN A 81 -7.55 -12.76 9.72
C ASN A 81 -6.42 -13.79 9.94
N ARG A 82 -6.67 -14.79 10.80
CA ARG A 82 -5.64 -15.78 11.20
C ARG A 82 -5.05 -16.56 10.02
N LYS A 83 -5.84 -16.88 8.99
CA LYS A 83 -5.34 -17.58 7.78
C LYS A 83 -4.44 -16.68 6.96
N THR A 84 -4.83 -15.42 6.81
CA THR A 84 -4.02 -14.40 6.12
C THR A 84 -2.75 -14.11 6.88
N LEU A 85 -2.80 -14.01 8.21
CA LEU A 85 -1.63 -13.85 9.07
C LEU A 85 -0.66 -15.02 8.94
N ARG A 86 -1.15 -16.26 8.99
CA ARG A 86 -0.35 -17.46 8.73
C ARG A 86 0.34 -17.36 7.37
N SER A 87 -0.42 -17.03 6.32
CA SER A 87 0.07 -16.95 4.94
C SER A 87 1.10 -15.82 4.77
N LEU A 88 0.94 -14.70 5.47
CA LEU A 88 1.89 -13.58 5.51
C LEU A 88 3.22 -14.01 6.12
N VAL A 89 3.18 -14.65 7.29
CA VAL A 89 4.38 -15.02 8.06
C VAL A 89 5.13 -16.20 7.43
N LEU A 90 4.41 -17.20 6.90
CA LEU A 90 5.04 -18.32 6.19
C LEU A 90 5.52 -17.97 4.77
N GLY A 91 4.98 -16.90 4.20
CA GLY A 91 5.31 -16.50 2.85
C GLY A 91 4.55 -17.22 1.75
N PHE A 92 3.25 -17.43 1.93
CA PHE A 92 2.38 -18.02 0.92
C PHE A 92 1.37 -17.04 0.32
N LEU A 93 1.37 -15.77 0.73
CA LEU A 93 0.37 -14.80 0.25
C LEU A 93 0.18 -14.79 -1.27
N ALA A 94 1.25 -14.80 -2.05
CA ALA A 94 1.15 -14.84 -3.51
C ALA A 94 0.46 -16.13 -3.98
N VAL A 95 0.88 -17.28 -3.48
CA VAL A 95 0.28 -18.60 -3.80
C VAL A 95 -1.18 -18.68 -3.37
N ASP A 96 -1.53 -18.13 -2.22
CA ASP A 96 -2.89 -18.23 -1.67
C ASP A 96 -3.87 -17.27 -2.32
N LEU A 97 -3.38 -16.16 -2.87
CA LEU A 97 -4.19 -15.07 -3.42
C LEU A 97 -3.92 -14.82 -4.92
N HIS A 98 -3.19 -15.69 -5.63
CA HIS A 98 -2.86 -15.50 -7.05
C HIS A 98 -4.09 -15.45 -7.99
N ARG A 99 -5.20 -16.08 -7.59
CA ARG A 99 -6.47 -16.04 -8.33
C ARG A 99 -7.45 -15.14 -7.61
N GLU A 100 -7.75 -13.99 -8.20
CA GLU A 100 -8.84 -13.13 -7.74
C GLU A 100 -10.16 -13.92 -7.68
N GLY A 101 -10.96 -13.68 -6.63
CA GLY A 101 -12.21 -14.39 -6.39
C GLY A 101 -12.05 -15.80 -5.80
N ALA A 102 -10.84 -16.30 -5.59
CA ALA A 102 -10.63 -17.51 -4.79
C ALA A 102 -11.12 -17.30 -3.35
N LYS A 103 -11.56 -18.37 -2.68
CA LYS A 103 -12.07 -18.34 -1.30
C LYS A 103 -11.16 -17.61 -0.30
N ASN A 104 -9.84 -17.63 -0.52
CA ASN A 104 -8.89 -16.95 0.35
C ASN A 104 -9.05 -15.42 0.33
N TRP A 105 -9.58 -14.83 -0.74
CA TRP A 105 -9.88 -13.40 -0.82
C TRP A 105 -10.99 -12.96 0.15
N GLU A 106 -11.80 -13.88 0.66
CA GLU A 106 -12.78 -13.58 1.72
C GLU A 106 -12.10 -13.23 3.05
N ASN A 107 -10.83 -13.63 3.22
CA ASN A 107 -10.02 -13.42 4.44
C ASN A 107 -9.14 -12.16 4.37
N VAL A 108 -9.30 -11.33 3.33
CA VAL A 108 -8.60 -10.03 3.22
C VAL A 108 -9.61 -8.90 3.11
N TYR A 109 -9.13 -7.68 3.35
CA TYR A 109 -9.99 -6.51 3.31
C TYR A 109 -10.39 -6.12 1.89
N ALA A 110 -11.47 -5.33 1.76
CA ALA A 110 -11.65 -4.56 0.54
C ALA A 110 -10.69 -3.36 0.60
N PRO A 111 -10.08 -2.92 -0.52
CA PRO A 111 -9.11 -1.83 -0.51
C PRO A 111 -9.74 -0.43 -0.39
N ASN A 112 -10.95 -0.34 0.17
CA ASN A 112 -11.73 0.88 0.29
C ASN A 112 -11.34 1.61 1.59
N GLY A 113 -10.51 2.64 1.48
CA GLY A 113 -10.13 3.51 2.60
C GLY A 113 -8.62 3.53 2.91
N SER A 114 -8.31 3.95 4.13
CA SER A 114 -6.95 4.09 4.66
C SER A 114 -6.43 2.78 5.25
N GLY A 115 -5.15 2.49 5.07
CA GLY A 115 -4.57 1.28 5.62
C GLY A 115 -3.20 0.90 5.06
N THR A 116 -2.85 -0.35 5.29
CA THR A 116 -1.59 -0.98 4.89
C THR A 116 -1.87 -2.15 3.96
N TYR A 117 -1.04 -2.28 2.94
CA TYR A 117 -1.11 -3.32 1.94
C TYR A 117 0.26 -3.97 1.72
N VAL A 118 0.23 -5.17 1.17
CA VAL A 118 1.41 -5.96 0.77
C VAL A 118 1.39 -6.10 -0.74
N ILE A 119 2.55 -5.92 -1.37
CA ILE A 119 2.81 -6.19 -2.77
C ILE A 119 3.69 -7.43 -2.83
N ALA A 120 3.16 -8.51 -3.41
CA ALA A 120 3.89 -9.74 -3.70
C ALA A 120 4.10 -9.89 -5.22
N VAL A 121 5.17 -10.57 -5.60
CA VAL A 121 5.53 -10.84 -7.00
C VAL A 121 5.46 -12.34 -7.24
N SER A 122 4.81 -12.74 -8.31
CA SER A 122 4.83 -14.12 -8.81
C SER A 122 5.18 -14.13 -10.29
N ILE A 123 5.38 -15.31 -10.86
CA ILE A 123 5.59 -15.45 -12.31
C ILE A 123 4.30 -16.00 -12.93
N LYS A 124 3.91 -15.38 -14.06
CA LYS A 124 2.76 -15.82 -14.84
C LYS A 124 2.88 -17.31 -15.16
N ASP A 125 1.74 -18.00 -15.11
CA ASP A 125 1.61 -19.43 -15.39
C ASP A 125 2.34 -20.34 -14.37
N ARG A 126 2.59 -19.84 -13.14
CA ARG A 126 3.16 -20.61 -12.02
C ARG A 126 2.33 -20.60 -10.74
N ASP A 127 1.03 -20.37 -10.84
CA ASP A 127 0.08 -20.43 -9.69
C ASP A 127 0.53 -19.66 -8.44
N GLY A 128 1.05 -18.43 -8.64
CA GLY A 128 1.54 -17.58 -7.55
C GLY A 128 2.97 -17.85 -7.09
N MET A 129 3.63 -18.87 -7.64
CA MET A 129 5.04 -19.16 -7.34
C MET A 129 5.97 -18.12 -7.99
N PHE A 130 7.07 -17.88 -7.30
CA PHE A 130 8.14 -16.97 -7.70
C PHE A 130 9.25 -17.72 -8.47
N LEU A 131 10.47 -17.19 -8.42
CA LEU A 131 11.65 -17.72 -9.06
C LEU A 131 12.17 -18.97 -8.35
N ASN A 132 12.75 -19.90 -9.11
CA ASN A 132 13.55 -20.99 -8.56
C ASN A 132 14.98 -20.51 -8.23
N ARG A 133 15.86 -21.44 -7.81
CA ARG A 133 17.23 -21.08 -7.42
C ARG A 133 18.08 -20.53 -8.57
N TRP A 134 17.94 -21.09 -9.78
CA TRP A 134 18.70 -20.66 -10.95
C TRP A 134 18.29 -19.27 -11.39
N GLU A 135 16.98 -19.02 -11.42
CA GLU A 135 16.43 -17.72 -11.77
C GLU A 135 16.77 -16.65 -10.72
N ASN A 136 16.75 -16.99 -9.42
CA ASN A 136 17.24 -16.08 -8.37
C ASN A 136 18.74 -15.76 -8.56
N LYS A 137 19.55 -16.70 -9.06
CA LYS A 137 20.96 -16.45 -9.36
C LYS A 137 21.10 -15.48 -10.54
N GLU A 138 20.33 -15.67 -11.60
CA GLU A 138 20.34 -14.77 -12.75
C GLU A 138 19.84 -13.37 -12.39
N LEU A 139 18.75 -13.27 -11.62
CA LEU A 139 18.25 -11.99 -11.10
C LEU A 139 19.33 -11.26 -10.30
N ALA A 140 20.03 -11.96 -9.40
CA ALA A 140 21.12 -11.36 -8.62
C ALA A 140 22.26 -10.83 -9.51
N VAL A 141 22.61 -11.54 -10.59
CA VAL A 141 23.64 -11.09 -11.54
C VAL A 141 23.19 -9.82 -12.28
N ARG A 142 21.93 -9.74 -12.71
CA ARG A 142 21.40 -8.57 -13.41
C ARG A 142 21.32 -7.35 -12.49
N VAL A 143 20.88 -7.54 -11.24
CA VAL A 143 20.87 -6.48 -10.21
C VAL A 143 22.28 -5.97 -9.92
N ASP A 144 23.27 -6.87 -9.77
CA ASP A 144 24.67 -6.49 -9.55
C ASP A 144 25.23 -5.66 -10.72
N ARG A 145 25.02 -6.11 -11.96
CA ARG A 145 25.45 -5.36 -13.15
C ARG A 145 24.78 -4.00 -13.24
N TYR A 146 23.49 -3.91 -12.96
CA TYR A 146 22.76 -2.65 -12.91
C TYR A 146 23.32 -1.71 -11.83
N ALA A 147 23.65 -2.22 -10.64
CA ALA A 147 24.28 -1.44 -9.57
C ALA A 147 25.64 -0.86 -10.00
N ARG A 148 26.46 -1.67 -10.68
CA ARG A 148 27.74 -1.24 -11.25
C ARG A 148 27.54 -0.19 -12.35
N ALA A 149 26.55 -0.34 -13.20
CA ALA A 149 26.18 0.65 -14.21
C ALA A 149 25.78 2.00 -13.57
N CYS A 150 25.02 1.98 -12.47
CA CYS A 150 24.70 3.20 -11.71
C CYS A 150 25.95 3.90 -11.17
N ALA A 151 26.95 3.15 -10.68
CA ALA A 151 28.21 3.72 -10.22
C ALA A 151 29.01 4.37 -11.37
N VAL A 152 29.04 3.73 -12.54
CA VAL A 152 29.61 4.32 -13.76
C VAL A 152 28.87 5.60 -14.15
N TRP A 153 27.53 5.58 -14.15
CA TRP A 153 26.72 6.76 -14.46
C TRP A 153 27.00 7.93 -13.51
N ALA A 154 27.11 7.66 -12.21
CA ALA A 154 27.45 8.68 -11.22
C ALA A 154 28.82 9.34 -11.51
N LYS A 155 29.83 8.55 -11.87
CA LYS A 155 31.16 9.04 -12.30
C LYS A 155 31.06 9.98 -13.51
N ILE A 156 30.23 9.63 -14.50
CA ILE A 156 30.00 10.47 -15.70
C ILE A 156 29.29 11.79 -15.33
N LYS A 157 28.25 11.71 -14.49
CA LYS A 157 27.47 12.85 -14.02
C LYS A 157 28.33 13.86 -13.27
N ASP A 158 29.21 13.38 -12.40
CA ASP A 158 30.13 14.22 -11.60
C ASP A 158 31.26 14.83 -12.45
N SER A 159 31.60 14.21 -13.58
CA SER A 159 32.67 14.65 -14.48
C SER A 159 32.19 15.64 -15.57
N TYR A 160 31.10 16.38 -15.31
CA TYR A 160 30.46 17.31 -16.25
C TYR A 160 30.19 16.73 -17.65
N GLY A 161 29.89 15.42 -17.73
CA GLY A 161 29.49 14.79 -18.98
C GLY A 161 30.63 14.51 -19.98
N GLN A 162 31.89 14.44 -19.53
CA GLN A 162 32.99 13.95 -20.36
C GLN A 162 32.84 12.43 -20.64
N GLN A 163 32.01 12.08 -21.62
CA GLN A 163 31.78 10.71 -22.09
C GLN A 163 33.04 10.03 -22.65
N SER A 164 34.09 10.80 -22.96
CA SER A 164 35.37 10.31 -23.45
C SER A 164 36.16 9.46 -22.44
N GLN A 165 35.70 9.34 -21.19
CA GLN A 165 36.36 8.56 -20.12
C GLN A 165 35.65 7.23 -19.78
N VAL A 166 34.68 6.79 -20.58
CA VAL A 166 33.96 5.53 -20.35
C VAL A 166 34.68 4.39 -21.07
N GLU A 167 35.18 3.42 -20.31
CA GLU A 167 35.81 2.23 -20.89
C GLU A 167 34.78 1.36 -21.64
N PRO A 168 35.19 0.55 -22.63
CA PRO A 168 34.25 -0.31 -23.36
C PRO A 168 33.41 -1.24 -22.47
N GLN A 169 33.99 -1.72 -21.37
CA GLN A 169 33.29 -2.55 -20.38
C GLN A 169 32.26 -1.75 -19.57
N GLU A 170 32.58 -0.51 -19.21
CA GLU A 170 31.67 0.41 -18.54
C GLU A 170 30.49 0.79 -19.46
N ALA A 171 30.76 1.00 -20.74
CA ALA A 171 29.73 1.28 -21.76
C ALA A 171 28.78 0.08 -21.94
N ASP A 172 29.29 -1.15 -21.86
CA ASP A 172 28.45 -2.36 -21.91
C ASP A 172 27.54 -2.49 -20.68
N LEU A 173 28.04 -2.17 -19.48
CA LEU A 173 27.21 -2.13 -18.27
C LEU A 173 26.08 -1.09 -18.39
N LEU A 174 26.39 0.11 -18.90
CA LEU A 174 25.39 1.15 -19.12
C LEU A 174 24.35 0.72 -20.15
N ARG A 175 24.77 0.08 -21.25
CA ARG A 175 23.85 -0.49 -22.25
C ARG A 175 22.88 -1.48 -21.62
N GLN A 176 23.39 -2.45 -20.87
CA GLN A 176 22.56 -3.45 -20.19
C GLN A 176 21.58 -2.81 -19.19
N ALA A 177 21.99 -1.76 -18.48
CA ALA A 177 21.09 -1.04 -17.58
C ALA A 177 19.97 -0.29 -18.33
N MET A 178 20.28 0.32 -19.48
CA MET A 178 19.26 0.96 -20.32
C MET A 178 18.27 -0.06 -20.92
N GLU A 179 18.77 -1.24 -21.33
CA GLU A 179 17.92 -2.34 -21.79
C GLU A 179 16.99 -2.84 -20.68
N ILE A 180 17.48 -2.95 -19.44
CA ILE A 180 16.64 -3.26 -18.27
C ILE A 180 15.60 -2.16 -18.02
N ASP A 181 15.98 -0.88 -18.10
CA ASP A 181 15.04 0.23 -17.92
C ASP A 181 13.95 0.29 -19.00
N ASN A 182 14.26 -0.15 -20.22
CA ASN A 182 13.28 -0.26 -21.30
C ASN A 182 12.12 -1.20 -20.94
N GLU A 183 12.36 -2.23 -20.12
CA GLU A 183 11.33 -3.17 -19.66
C GLU A 183 10.26 -2.55 -18.74
N LEU A 184 10.51 -1.33 -18.24
CA LEU A 184 9.56 -0.56 -17.43
C LEU A 184 8.80 0.50 -18.24
N LEU A 185 9.08 0.63 -19.54
CA LEU A 185 8.47 1.66 -20.37
C LEU A 185 7.09 1.22 -20.85
N VAL A 186 6.08 2.03 -20.55
CA VAL A 186 4.74 1.89 -21.14
C VAL A 186 4.74 2.38 -22.59
N LYS A 187 5.53 3.41 -22.90
CA LYS A 187 5.58 4.05 -24.22
C LYS A 187 6.87 3.73 -24.94
N LYS A 188 6.77 3.03 -26.09
CA LYS A 188 7.92 2.64 -26.91
C LYS A 188 8.77 3.79 -27.43
N ASN A 189 8.17 4.97 -27.63
CA ASN A 189 8.90 6.16 -28.09
C ASN A 189 9.86 6.77 -27.05
N GLN A 190 9.91 6.20 -25.83
CA GLN A 190 10.85 6.58 -24.78
C GLN A 190 11.99 5.56 -24.61
N GLU A 191 11.98 4.48 -25.40
CA GLU A 191 13.00 3.43 -25.37
C GLU A 191 14.37 4.02 -25.71
N TRP A 192 15.36 3.66 -24.90
CA TRP A 192 16.75 3.90 -25.26
C TRP A 192 17.15 2.92 -26.35
N SER A 193 17.80 3.42 -27.40
CA SER A 193 18.32 2.62 -28.52
C SER A 193 19.84 2.75 -28.63
N GLN A 194 20.47 1.77 -29.29
CA GLN A 194 21.90 1.84 -29.56
C GLN A 194 22.25 3.08 -30.39
N GLY A 195 23.16 3.91 -29.85
CA GLY A 195 23.53 5.21 -30.43
C GLY A 195 22.97 6.40 -29.67
N ASP A 196 21.94 6.19 -28.83
CA ASP A 196 21.45 7.21 -27.92
C ASP A 196 22.47 7.48 -26.81
N ARG A 197 22.49 8.73 -26.34
CA ARG A 197 23.24 9.07 -25.12
C ARG A 197 22.66 8.30 -23.94
N PHE A 198 23.55 7.73 -23.12
CA PHE A 198 23.16 7.15 -21.84
C PHE A 198 22.42 8.19 -20.99
N LYS A 199 21.38 7.73 -20.28
CA LYS A 199 20.55 8.52 -19.37
C LYS A 199 20.72 8.00 -17.95
N GLU A 200 20.17 8.74 -17.00
CA GLU A 200 20.15 8.30 -15.61
C GLU A 200 19.32 7.02 -15.46
N PRO A 201 19.90 5.94 -14.89
CA PRO A 201 19.17 4.69 -14.74
C PRO A 201 17.90 4.87 -13.89
N LYS A 202 16.73 4.44 -14.38
CA LYS A 202 15.41 4.77 -13.81
C LYS A 202 15.15 4.17 -12.45
N CYS A 203 15.73 2.99 -12.20
CA CYS A 203 15.63 2.33 -10.90
C CYS A 203 16.65 2.85 -9.88
N TRP A 204 17.48 3.83 -10.24
CA TRP A 204 18.47 4.39 -9.32
C TRP A 204 17.84 5.43 -8.39
N SER A 205 18.13 5.33 -7.10
CA SER A 205 17.64 6.26 -6.07
C SER A 205 18.76 7.17 -5.52
N GLY A 206 19.68 7.60 -6.40
CA GLY A 206 20.83 8.44 -6.02
C GLY A 206 21.90 7.69 -5.23
N ARG A 207 22.66 8.40 -4.38
CA ARG A 207 23.85 7.85 -3.68
C ARG A 207 23.59 6.56 -2.88
N GLY A 208 22.39 6.37 -2.33
CA GLY A 208 22.01 5.15 -1.62
C GLY A 208 21.57 3.98 -2.52
N GLY A 209 21.32 4.22 -3.81
CA GLY A 209 20.78 3.22 -4.73
C GLY A 209 21.67 2.00 -4.93
N THR A 210 22.99 2.19 -4.98
CA THR A 210 23.96 1.09 -5.13
C THR A 210 23.99 0.19 -3.89
N ALA A 211 24.02 0.76 -2.69
CA ALA A 211 23.99 0.01 -1.43
C ALA A 211 22.69 -0.79 -1.26
N ASN A 212 21.56 -0.25 -1.73
CA ASN A 212 20.27 -0.95 -1.75
C ASN A 212 20.29 -2.13 -2.74
N ALA A 213 20.85 -1.95 -3.93
CA ALA A 213 20.99 -3.04 -4.91
C ALA A 213 21.92 -4.16 -4.39
N GLU A 214 23.02 -3.81 -3.71
CA GLU A 214 23.87 -4.79 -3.04
C GLU A 214 23.11 -5.56 -1.94
N ALA A 215 22.28 -4.86 -1.15
CA ALA A 215 21.43 -5.51 -0.16
C ALA A 215 20.44 -6.49 -0.82
N LEU A 216 19.85 -6.11 -1.97
CA LEU A 216 19.00 -6.99 -2.76
C LEU A 216 19.77 -8.24 -3.22
N VAL A 217 20.99 -8.10 -3.73
CA VAL A 217 21.85 -9.23 -4.14
C VAL A 217 22.14 -10.16 -2.96
N GLN A 218 22.46 -9.61 -1.78
CA GLN A 218 22.69 -10.39 -0.56
C GLN A 218 21.42 -11.14 -0.10
N MET A 219 20.27 -10.49 -0.18
CA MET A 219 18.98 -11.10 0.13
C MET A 219 18.63 -12.23 -0.85
N LEU A 220 18.83 -12.04 -2.16
CA LEU A 220 18.66 -13.09 -3.17
C LEU A 220 19.64 -14.23 -2.96
N ALA A 221 20.85 -13.96 -2.44
CA ALA A 221 21.82 -15.02 -2.12
C ALA A 221 21.30 -15.99 -1.06
N ARG A 222 20.61 -15.50 -0.02
CA ARG A 222 19.99 -16.35 1.02
C ARG A 222 18.91 -17.28 0.47
N ARG A 223 18.27 -16.92 -0.64
CA ARG A 223 17.26 -17.73 -1.33
C ARG A 223 17.86 -18.84 -2.22
N ARG A 224 19.18 -19.01 -2.24
CA ARG A 224 19.89 -19.96 -3.11
C ARG A 224 20.65 -21.03 -2.34
N ASP A 225 20.07 -21.54 -1.26
CA ASP A 225 20.67 -22.63 -0.50
C ASP A 225 20.96 -23.83 -1.43
N ARG A 226 22.18 -24.36 -1.31
CA ARG A 226 22.66 -25.49 -2.11
C ARG A 226 22.03 -26.81 -1.66
N ALA A 227 21.52 -26.87 -0.43
CA ALA A 227 20.88 -28.05 0.13
C ALA A 227 19.51 -28.37 -0.51
N PHE A 228 18.86 -27.38 -1.14
CA PHE A 228 17.55 -27.55 -1.77
C PHE A 228 17.65 -27.81 -3.27
N ASP A 229 16.60 -28.38 -3.85
CA ASP A 229 16.48 -28.55 -5.30
C ASP A 229 16.48 -27.19 -6.00
N ALA A 230 17.24 -27.09 -7.08
CA ALA A 230 17.40 -25.87 -7.85
C ALA A 230 16.20 -25.56 -8.76
N GLY A 231 15.45 -26.58 -9.15
CA GLY A 231 14.33 -26.48 -10.10
C GLY A 231 13.00 -26.13 -9.44
N VAL A 232 12.89 -26.26 -8.12
CA VAL A 232 11.66 -25.94 -7.38
C VAL A 232 11.47 -24.43 -7.31
N PHE A 233 10.27 -23.97 -7.70
CA PHE A 233 9.87 -22.57 -7.59
C PHE A 233 9.52 -22.22 -6.15
N GLN A 234 9.89 -21.01 -5.73
CA GLN A 234 9.67 -20.54 -4.36
C GLN A 234 8.24 -20.02 -4.17
N ALA A 235 7.61 -20.29 -3.03
CA ALA A 235 6.24 -19.87 -2.74
C ALA A 235 6.10 -18.37 -2.51
N GLN A 236 7.16 -17.70 -2.03
CA GLN A 236 7.18 -16.25 -1.87
C GLN A 236 8.29 -15.59 -2.64
N SER A 237 7.98 -14.48 -3.28
CA SER A 237 8.95 -13.42 -3.53
C SER A 237 9.33 -12.69 -2.24
N PRO A 238 10.38 -11.88 -2.26
CA PRO A 238 10.44 -10.73 -1.35
C PRO A 238 9.16 -9.90 -1.50
N VAL A 239 8.66 -9.31 -0.42
CA VAL A 239 7.45 -8.47 -0.47
C VAL A 239 7.77 -7.02 -0.17
N TYR A 240 6.95 -6.12 -0.69
CA TYR A 240 6.94 -4.71 -0.31
C TYR A 240 5.70 -4.43 0.54
N VAL A 241 5.87 -3.74 1.66
CA VAL A 241 4.77 -3.25 2.49
C VAL A 241 4.66 -1.76 2.30
N GLY A 242 3.45 -1.27 2.07
CA GLY A 242 3.19 0.16 1.96
C GLY A 242 1.89 0.54 2.68
N CYS A 243 1.74 1.82 2.95
CA CYS A 243 0.51 2.39 3.50
C CYS A 243 -0.01 3.54 2.63
N ALA A 244 -1.30 3.85 2.75
CA ALA A 244 -1.92 4.97 2.05
C ALA A 244 -3.25 5.36 2.72
N HIS A 245 -3.68 6.60 2.50
CA HIS A 245 -5.05 7.03 2.80
C HIS A 245 -6.07 6.50 1.77
N GLN A 246 -5.61 6.20 0.55
CA GLN A 246 -6.41 5.57 -0.50
C GLN A 246 -5.71 4.30 -0.99
N VAL A 247 -5.88 3.20 -0.24
CA VAL A 247 -5.22 1.92 -0.48
C VAL A 247 -5.43 1.43 -1.92
N LYS A 248 -6.68 1.45 -2.42
CA LYS A 248 -7.01 1.06 -3.81
C LYS A 248 -6.18 1.82 -4.87
N LYS A 249 -6.13 3.15 -4.79
CA LYS A 249 -5.39 3.99 -5.74
C LYS A 249 -3.89 3.69 -5.67
N ARG A 250 -3.36 3.52 -4.45
CA ARG A 250 -1.93 3.27 -4.26
C ARG A 250 -1.51 1.89 -4.75
N MET A 251 -2.30 0.86 -4.49
CA MET A 251 -2.07 -0.50 -4.97
C MET A 251 -1.94 -0.58 -6.49
N LEU A 252 -2.80 0.13 -7.23
CA LEU A 252 -2.74 0.18 -8.71
C LEU A 252 -1.45 0.83 -9.23
N ALA A 253 -0.82 1.73 -8.46
CA ALA A 253 0.44 2.36 -8.83
C ALA A 253 1.65 1.41 -8.76
N HIS A 254 1.48 0.21 -8.19
CA HIS A 254 2.49 -0.84 -8.10
C HIS A 254 2.36 -1.91 -9.20
N ASP A 255 1.30 -1.85 -10.00
CA ASP A 255 1.10 -2.76 -11.13
C ASP A 255 1.97 -2.30 -12.32
N PRO A 256 2.88 -3.15 -12.82
CA PRO A 256 3.81 -2.79 -13.89
C PRO A 256 3.16 -2.78 -15.28
N ASP A 257 1.91 -3.19 -15.41
CA ASP A 257 1.11 -3.13 -16.65
C ASP A 257 0.12 -1.94 -16.63
N LEU A 258 -0.25 -1.44 -15.45
CA LEU A 258 -1.20 -0.32 -15.31
C LEU A 258 -0.54 1.03 -14.95
N GLY A 259 0.67 1.01 -14.41
CA GLY A 259 1.31 2.20 -13.83
C GLY A 259 2.76 2.42 -14.23
N SER A 260 3.27 3.63 -13.93
CA SER A 260 4.69 3.98 -14.11
C SER A 260 5.61 3.46 -13.01
N LEU A 261 5.04 2.76 -12.01
CA LEU A 261 5.70 2.36 -10.77
C LEU A 261 6.32 3.53 -9.98
N ALA A 262 5.96 4.79 -10.26
CA ALA A 262 6.59 5.95 -9.64
C ALA A 262 6.51 5.93 -8.11
N GLY A 263 5.42 5.39 -7.55
CA GLY A 263 5.21 5.24 -6.11
C GLY A 263 5.83 3.99 -5.48
N SER A 264 6.49 3.14 -6.26
CA SER A 264 7.11 1.88 -5.81
C SER A 264 8.53 2.08 -5.28
N SER A 265 8.94 1.21 -4.35
CA SER A 265 10.36 1.05 -3.98
C SER A 265 11.23 0.87 -5.22
N SER A 266 12.39 1.52 -5.26
CA SER A 266 13.35 1.38 -6.35
C SER A 266 13.81 -0.07 -6.54
N MET A 267 13.85 -0.85 -5.47
CA MET A 267 14.28 -2.25 -5.51
C MET A 267 13.20 -3.21 -5.99
N LEU A 268 11.92 -2.89 -5.74
CA LEU A 268 10.80 -3.57 -6.39
C LEU A 268 10.83 -3.31 -7.89
N LYS A 269 10.95 -2.04 -8.31
CA LYS A 269 11.06 -1.65 -9.73
C LYS A 269 12.21 -2.38 -10.44
N LEU A 270 13.40 -2.34 -9.85
CA LEU A 270 14.58 -3.00 -10.40
C LEU A 270 14.38 -4.51 -10.54
N SER A 271 13.76 -5.14 -9.53
CA SER A 271 13.48 -6.58 -9.57
C SER A 271 12.53 -6.93 -10.70
N LEU A 272 11.43 -6.18 -10.86
CA LEU A 272 10.47 -6.40 -11.94
C LEU A 272 11.10 -6.21 -13.33
N ALA A 273 11.91 -5.16 -13.50
CA ALA A 273 12.64 -4.87 -14.74
C ALA A 273 13.61 -6.00 -15.09
N CYS A 274 14.42 -6.44 -14.11
CA CYS A 274 15.36 -7.53 -14.31
C CYS A 274 14.63 -8.85 -14.64
N ILE A 275 13.52 -9.17 -13.97
CA ILE A 275 12.73 -10.38 -14.27
C ILE A 275 12.18 -10.34 -15.70
N ARG A 276 11.64 -9.19 -16.15
CA ARG A 276 11.21 -9.01 -17.54
C ARG A 276 12.35 -9.19 -18.53
N SER A 277 13.53 -8.64 -18.25
CA SER A 277 14.73 -8.81 -19.08
C SER A 277 15.26 -10.26 -19.14
N MET A 278 14.83 -11.13 -18.20
CA MET A 278 15.04 -12.58 -18.24
C MET A 278 14.01 -13.32 -19.12
N SER A 279 13.18 -12.58 -19.87
CA SER A 279 12.05 -13.10 -20.64
C SER A 279 10.97 -13.79 -19.79
N LEU A 280 10.88 -13.45 -18.50
CA LEU A 280 9.81 -13.89 -17.61
C LEU A 280 8.73 -12.81 -17.49
N ARG A 281 7.50 -13.21 -17.16
CA ARG A 281 6.38 -12.29 -16.98
C ARG A 281 6.03 -12.20 -15.49
N PRO A 282 6.55 -11.19 -14.76
CA PRO A 282 6.18 -11.01 -13.37
C PRO A 282 4.72 -10.53 -13.27
N LEU A 283 3.99 -11.08 -12.31
CA LEU A 283 2.67 -10.63 -11.89
C LEU A 283 2.79 -9.98 -10.51
N VAL A 284 2.14 -8.84 -10.32
CA VAL A 284 2.06 -8.17 -9.04
C VAL A 284 0.70 -8.43 -8.40
N THR A 285 0.70 -9.02 -7.20
CA THR A 285 -0.50 -9.22 -6.40
C THR A 285 -0.48 -8.23 -5.25
N SER A 286 -1.42 -7.29 -5.27
CA SER A 286 -1.60 -6.27 -4.24
C SER A 286 -2.67 -6.72 -3.25
N ILE A 287 -2.38 -6.72 -1.95
CA ILE A 287 -3.24 -7.31 -0.93
C ILE A 287 -3.43 -6.30 0.22
N PRO A 288 -4.65 -5.80 0.49
CA PRO A 288 -4.92 -4.97 1.66
C PRO A 288 -4.92 -5.83 2.93
N LEU A 289 -4.01 -5.55 3.86
CA LEU A 289 -3.77 -6.38 5.04
C LEU A 289 -4.45 -5.85 6.30
N VAL A 290 -4.38 -4.53 6.52
CA VAL A 290 -4.93 -3.85 7.69
C VAL A 290 -5.58 -2.55 7.21
N MET A 291 -6.87 -2.38 7.50
CA MET A 291 -7.57 -1.11 7.30
C MET A 291 -7.66 -0.39 8.64
N VAL A 292 -7.48 0.93 8.62
CA VAL A 292 -7.42 1.74 9.85
C VAL A 292 -8.61 2.69 9.94
N TRP A 293 -9.02 3.01 11.17
CA TRP A 293 -10.11 3.94 11.46
C TRP A 293 -9.65 5.20 12.19
N GLU A 294 -8.37 5.30 12.54
CA GLU A 294 -7.73 6.51 13.07
C GLU A 294 -6.49 6.87 12.24
N GLU A 295 -6.19 8.17 12.11
CA GLU A 295 -5.08 8.64 11.28
C GLU A 295 -3.71 8.20 11.84
N ASP A 296 -3.56 8.21 13.18
CA ASP A 296 -2.34 7.80 13.88
C ASP A 296 -2.07 6.28 13.78
N GLN A 297 -3.08 5.49 13.43
CA GLN A 297 -2.93 4.04 13.20
C GLN A 297 -2.23 3.72 11.86
N ILE A 298 -2.26 4.59 10.85
CA ILE A 298 -1.62 4.33 9.54
C ILE A 298 -0.13 3.96 9.69
N PRO A 299 0.72 4.76 10.34
CA PRO A 299 2.12 4.41 10.52
C PRO A 299 2.31 3.16 11.39
N LEU A 300 1.44 2.92 12.37
CA LEU A 300 1.51 1.72 13.23
C LEU A 300 1.16 0.45 12.46
N ALA A 301 0.12 0.49 11.62
CA ALA A 301 -0.24 -0.61 10.74
C ALA A 301 0.89 -0.93 9.75
N GLU A 302 1.56 0.09 9.19
CA GLU A 302 2.73 -0.10 8.33
C GLU A 302 3.86 -0.81 9.10
N ILE A 303 4.18 -0.35 10.32
CA ILE A 303 5.19 -0.96 11.19
C ILE A 303 4.85 -2.43 11.46
N LEU A 304 3.62 -2.71 11.90
CA LEU A 304 3.16 -4.06 12.24
C LEU A 304 3.32 -5.03 11.06
N VAL A 305 2.78 -4.67 9.90
CA VAL A 305 2.81 -5.55 8.72
C VAL A 305 4.24 -5.70 8.20
N THR A 306 5.06 -4.65 8.24
CA THR A 306 6.48 -4.72 7.83
C THR A 306 7.28 -5.67 8.72
N VAL A 307 7.03 -5.67 10.04
CA VAL A 307 7.65 -6.62 10.99
C VAL A 307 7.16 -8.05 10.72
N LEU A 308 5.86 -8.27 10.58
CA LEU A 308 5.30 -9.60 10.31
C LEU A 308 5.82 -10.18 8.98
N ALA A 309 5.91 -9.34 7.95
CA ALA A 309 6.40 -9.69 6.61
C ALA A 309 7.93 -9.78 6.51
N GLN A 310 8.67 -9.28 7.51
CA GLN A 310 10.11 -9.07 7.46
C GLN A 310 10.56 -8.32 6.19
N SER A 311 9.78 -7.30 5.79
CA SER A 311 9.83 -6.77 4.42
C SER A 311 10.97 -5.78 4.15
N LEU A 312 11.85 -5.50 5.11
CA LEU A 312 13.07 -4.73 4.85
C LEU A 312 14.01 -5.48 3.91
N ILE A 313 14.73 -4.71 3.09
CA ILE A 313 15.72 -5.26 2.16
C ILE A 313 16.92 -5.89 2.85
N SER A 314 17.28 -5.41 4.03
CA SER A 314 18.31 -6.02 4.86
C SER A 314 17.89 -7.40 5.37
N LEU A 315 16.58 -7.64 5.46
CA LEU A 315 15.95 -8.88 5.90
C LEU A 315 15.46 -9.66 4.67
N HIS A 316 14.16 -9.65 4.34
CA HIS A 316 13.59 -10.56 3.34
C HIS A 316 12.67 -9.90 2.31
N GLY A 317 12.57 -8.56 2.27
CA GLY A 317 11.66 -7.85 1.36
C GLY A 317 12.28 -6.72 0.54
N PHE A 318 11.44 -5.78 0.11
CA PHE A 318 11.78 -4.67 -0.79
C PHE A 318 11.72 -3.28 -0.13
N ASN A 319 11.34 -3.17 1.15
CA ASN A 319 11.35 -1.90 1.87
C ASN A 319 12.81 -1.45 2.11
N ILE A 320 13.14 -0.27 1.60
CA ILE A 320 14.48 0.34 1.73
C ILE A 320 14.52 1.48 2.75
N VAL A 321 13.38 1.80 3.35
CA VAL A 321 13.21 2.83 4.39
C VAL A 321 12.49 2.18 5.56
N GLN A 322 12.78 2.68 6.76
CA GLN A 322 12.06 2.28 7.97
C GLN A 322 10.55 2.53 7.82
N PRO A 323 9.67 1.61 8.25
CA PRO A 323 8.24 1.86 8.31
C PRO A 323 7.87 2.96 9.32
N GLY A 324 6.68 3.54 9.16
CA GLY A 324 6.12 4.54 10.08
C GLY A 324 6.62 5.98 9.83
N THR A 325 7.17 6.26 8.64
CA THR A 325 7.68 7.60 8.27
C THR A 325 6.74 8.39 7.34
N ASN A 326 5.76 7.74 6.71
CA ASN A 326 4.94 8.34 5.64
C ASN A 326 3.66 9.03 6.14
N ALA A 327 3.76 9.85 7.19
CA ALA A 327 2.60 10.38 7.92
C ALA A 327 1.89 11.60 7.28
N GLY A 328 2.00 11.87 5.98
CA GLY A 328 1.32 13.06 5.46
C GLY A 328 1.46 13.42 3.99
N ILE A 329 1.33 12.46 3.06
CA ILE A 329 1.50 12.75 1.63
C ILE A 329 0.18 12.81 0.84
N ASP A 330 -0.91 12.19 1.30
CA ASP A 330 -2.19 12.24 0.57
C ASP A 330 -3.23 13.11 1.28
N GLU A 331 -4.13 13.72 0.49
CA GLU A 331 -5.26 14.53 0.96
C GLU A 331 -6.06 13.78 2.03
N ARG A 332 -6.24 14.42 3.19
CA ARG A 332 -7.05 13.91 4.29
C ARG A 332 -8.52 13.87 3.85
N ILE A 333 -9.11 12.68 3.85
CA ILE A 333 -10.54 12.51 3.64
C ILE A 333 -11.11 11.86 4.91
N THR A 334 -11.80 12.67 5.72
CA THR A 334 -12.37 12.26 7.01
C THR A 334 -13.43 11.16 6.90
N ASP A 335 -14.18 11.13 5.79
CA ASP A 335 -15.29 10.18 5.62
C ASP A 335 -14.83 8.72 5.48
N HIS A 336 -13.58 8.50 5.05
CA HIS A 336 -13.05 7.15 4.89
C HIS A 336 -12.83 6.41 6.20
N TYR A 337 -12.62 7.10 7.31
CA TYR A 337 -12.35 6.45 8.60
C TYR A 337 -13.59 5.84 9.24
N ARG A 338 -14.76 6.49 9.11
CA ARG A 338 -16.03 5.94 9.62
C ARG A 338 -16.41 4.66 8.87
N SER A 339 -16.34 4.70 7.55
CA SER A 339 -16.58 3.53 6.71
C SER A 339 -15.57 2.41 6.98
N ALA A 340 -14.29 2.74 7.22
CA ALA A 340 -13.29 1.75 7.61
C ALA A 340 -13.59 1.12 8.98
N MET A 341 -14.06 1.91 9.96
CA MET A 341 -14.47 1.39 11.27
C MET A 341 -15.63 0.40 11.12
N GLU A 342 -16.68 0.75 10.37
CA GLU A 342 -17.80 -0.16 10.09
C GLU A 342 -17.32 -1.43 9.38
N HIS A 343 -16.46 -1.27 8.37
CA HIS A 343 -15.88 -2.40 7.64
C HIS A 343 -15.12 -3.34 8.57
N VAL A 344 -14.23 -2.81 9.42
CA VAL A 344 -13.38 -3.63 10.31
C VAL A 344 -14.18 -4.21 11.48
N TRP A 345 -15.09 -3.43 12.08
CA TRP A 345 -15.76 -3.80 13.34
C TRP A 345 -17.05 -4.59 13.13
N LEU A 346 -17.77 -4.33 12.04
CA LEU A 346 -19.09 -4.91 11.79
C LEU A 346 -19.07 -5.93 10.65
N GLU A 347 -18.40 -5.62 9.54
CA GLU A 347 -18.45 -6.49 8.36
C GLU A 347 -17.47 -7.67 8.44
N ARG A 348 -16.41 -7.55 9.25
CA ARG A 348 -15.37 -8.59 9.37
C ARG A 348 -15.49 -9.35 10.69
N PRO A 349 -16.04 -10.59 10.68
CA PRO A 349 -16.29 -11.34 11.92
C PRO A 349 -15.00 -11.71 12.66
N TRP A 350 -13.89 -11.89 11.94
CA TRP A 350 -12.63 -12.34 12.54
C TRP A 350 -12.03 -11.34 13.54
N PHE A 351 -12.30 -10.03 13.42
CA PHE A 351 -11.79 -9.06 14.39
C PHE A 351 -12.42 -9.30 15.77
N ARG A 352 -13.74 -9.44 15.80
CA ARG A 352 -14.50 -9.81 17.01
C ARG A 352 -14.05 -11.15 17.56
N GLU A 353 -13.98 -12.19 16.73
CA GLU A 353 -13.56 -13.53 17.15
C GLU A 353 -12.16 -13.53 17.76
N ASN A 354 -11.22 -12.81 17.15
CA ASN A 354 -9.86 -12.67 17.65
C ASN A 354 -9.85 -11.96 19.02
N LEU A 355 -10.63 -10.89 19.19
CA LEU A 355 -10.73 -10.15 20.45
C LEU A 355 -11.37 -11.00 21.55
N GLU A 356 -12.51 -11.63 21.29
CA GLU A 356 -13.20 -12.49 22.25
C GLU A 356 -12.27 -13.58 22.77
N LYS A 357 -11.49 -14.18 21.87
CA LYS A 357 -10.50 -15.20 22.22
C LYS A 357 -9.37 -14.66 23.10
N SER A 358 -8.80 -13.51 22.74
CA SER A 358 -7.74 -12.87 23.53
C SER A 358 -8.22 -12.43 24.91
N ILE A 359 -9.46 -11.93 25.01
CA ILE A 359 -10.02 -11.53 26.30
C ILE A 359 -10.29 -12.78 27.15
N ALA A 360 -10.84 -13.86 26.58
CA ALA A 360 -11.04 -15.12 27.30
C ALA A 360 -9.73 -15.66 27.90
N ASP A 361 -8.63 -15.60 27.14
CA ASP A 361 -7.30 -15.99 27.60
C ASP A 361 -6.76 -15.08 28.72
N LEU A 362 -6.98 -13.77 28.63
CA LEU A 362 -6.48 -12.78 29.62
C LEU A 362 -7.31 -12.73 30.91
N SER A 363 -8.61 -13.01 30.85
CA SER A 363 -9.56 -12.67 31.91
C SER A 363 -9.78 -13.75 32.96
N GLY A 364 -9.36 -15.00 32.72
CA GLY A 364 -9.83 -16.12 33.54
C GLY A 364 -11.37 -16.11 33.68
N GLY A 365 -12.10 -16.02 32.57
CA GLY A 365 -13.56 -16.19 32.47
C GLY A 365 -14.47 -15.09 33.05
N LYS A 366 -14.22 -14.56 34.26
CA LYS A 366 -15.22 -13.73 34.98
C LYS A 366 -15.21 -12.24 34.62
N VAL A 367 -14.05 -11.65 34.40
CA VAL A 367 -13.95 -10.22 34.00
C VAL A 367 -14.52 -10.01 32.59
N TYR A 368 -14.59 -11.08 31.78
CA TYR A 368 -15.16 -11.11 30.44
C TYR A 368 -16.69 -11.05 30.43
N GLU A 369 -17.38 -11.77 31.32
CA GLU A 369 -18.84 -11.65 31.44
C GLU A 369 -19.22 -10.20 31.74
N GLU A 370 -18.50 -9.55 32.65
CA GLU A 370 -18.74 -8.14 33.02
C GLU A 370 -18.35 -7.15 31.92
N ALA A 371 -17.23 -7.33 31.21
CA ALA A 371 -16.80 -6.43 30.13
C ALA A 371 -17.60 -6.61 28.83
N VAL A 372 -18.06 -7.83 28.51
CA VAL A 372 -18.98 -8.08 27.40
C VAL A 372 -20.38 -7.61 27.74
N GLU A 373 -20.84 -7.78 28.99
CA GLU A 373 -22.04 -7.10 29.48
C GLU A 373 -21.89 -5.59 29.40
N SER A 374 -20.74 -5.01 29.76
CA SER A 374 -20.49 -3.56 29.64
C SER A 374 -20.47 -3.10 28.18
N ILE A 375 -19.89 -3.86 27.25
CA ILE A 375 -19.95 -3.55 25.81
C ILE A 375 -21.38 -3.69 25.27
N GLY A 376 -22.18 -4.62 25.84
CA GLY A 376 -23.59 -4.79 25.52
C GLY A 376 -24.55 -3.78 26.18
N THR A 377 -24.13 -3.13 27.26
CA THR A 377 -24.95 -2.18 28.04
C THR A 377 -24.58 -0.72 27.83
N ASP A 378 -23.30 -0.39 27.57
CA ASP A 378 -22.81 1.01 27.43
C ASP A 378 -22.63 1.48 25.97
N ARG A 379 -22.82 0.61 24.97
CA ARG A 379 -22.92 1.03 23.57
C ARG A 379 -24.10 0.35 22.91
N LEU A 380 -24.87 1.14 22.14
CA LEU A 380 -26.04 0.72 21.36
C LEU A 380 -25.89 -0.75 20.94
N SER A 381 -26.84 -1.60 21.36
CA SER A 381 -26.86 -3.01 20.99
C SER A 381 -26.63 -3.18 19.49
N ALA A 382 -26.16 -4.35 19.03
CA ALA A 382 -25.98 -4.57 17.59
C ALA A 382 -27.24 -4.20 16.76
N ASP A 383 -28.43 -4.36 17.34
CA ASP A 383 -29.69 -3.91 16.75
C ASP A 383 -29.91 -2.39 16.83
N GLY A 384 -29.45 -1.73 17.90
CA GLY A 384 -29.41 -0.28 18.01
C GLY A 384 -28.43 0.37 17.01
N LEU A 385 -27.27 -0.24 16.78
CA LEU A 385 -26.33 0.19 15.73
C LEU A 385 -26.89 -0.04 14.33
N ARG A 386 -27.54 -1.18 14.09
CA ARG A 386 -28.26 -1.42 12.83
C ARG A 386 -29.43 -0.46 12.65
N GLY A 387 -30.12 -0.09 13.74
CA GLY A 387 -31.18 0.91 13.74
C GLY A 387 -30.65 2.29 13.38
N ALA A 388 -29.59 2.73 14.06
CA ALA A 388 -28.91 3.99 13.77
C ALA A 388 -28.35 4.04 12.34
N ALA A 389 -27.78 2.93 11.83
CA ALA A 389 -27.32 2.84 10.44
C ALA A 389 -28.47 2.96 9.43
N ARG A 390 -29.64 2.38 9.72
CA ARG A 390 -30.84 2.55 8.88
C ARG A 390 -31.38 3.98 8.94
N GLU A 391 -31.34 4.60 10.11
CA GLU A 391 -31.76 6.00 10.30
C GLU A 391 -30.81 6.95 9.55
N ILE A 392 -29.50 6.73 9.63
CA ILE A 392 -28.50 7.48 8.84
C ILE A 392 -28.76 7.29 7.35
N ALA A 393 -28.99 6.07 6.87
CA ALA A 393 -29.29 5.83 5.45
C ALA A 393 -30.58 6.55 5.00
N ALA A 394 -31.62 6.56 5.85
CA ALA A 394 -32.86 7.29 5.57
C ALA A 394 -32.63 8.81 5.53
N LEU A 395 -31.82 9.35 6.45
CA LEU A 395 -31.44 10.77 6.47
C LEU A 395 -30.58 11.15 5.26
N GLU A 396 -29.69 10.26 4.79
CA GLU A 396 -28.91 10.48 3.58
C GLU A 396 -29.79 10.50 2.32
N ASP A 397 -30.83 9.68 2.27
CA ASP A 397 -31.84 9.73 1.20
C ASP A 397 -32.66 11.03 1.26
N GLU A 398 -33.03 11.47 2.46
CA GLU A 398 -33.74 12.75 2.66
C GLU A 398 -32.86 13.95 2.26
N VAL A 399 -31.59 13.98 2.66
CA VAL A 399 -30.63 15.02 2.25
C VAL A 399 -30.44 15.02 0.73
N ARG A 400 -30.37 13.84 0.09
CA ARG A 400 -30.32 13.75 -1.38
C ARG A 400 -31.58 14.33 -2.03
N SER A 401 -32.76 14.03 -1.49
CA SER A 401 -34.02 14.59 -1.98
C SER A 401 -34.05 16.12 -1.84
N VAL A 402 -33.72 16.64 -0.66
CA VAL A 402 -33.70 18.08 -0.39
C VAL A 402 -32.69 18.81 -1.28
N ASN A 403 -31.53 18.21 -1.54
CA ASN A 403 -30.54 18.78 -2.45
C ASN A 403 -31.05 18.82 -3.90
N ALA A 404 -31.79 17.79 -4.34
CA ALA A 404 -32.41 17.79 -5.66
C ALA A 404 -33.47 18.91 -5.78
N ASP A 405 -34.33 19.06 -4.77
CA ASP A 405 -35.33 20.13 -4.72
C ASP A 405 -34.69 21.53 -4.70
N LEU A 406 -33.59 21.69 -3.95
CA LEU A 406 -32.84 22.93 -3.89
C LEU A 406 -32.23 23.27 -5.26
N GLN A 407 -31.72 22.28 -5.97
CA GLN A 407 -31.14 22.46 -7.29
C GLN A 407 -32.21 22.85 -8.32
N GLU A 408 -33.39 22.24 -8.28
CA GLU A 408 -34.54 22.65 -9.10
C GLU A 408 -34.97 24.09 -8.77
N GLY A 409 -35.00 24.46 -7.49
CA GLY A 409 -35.31 25.84 -7.06
C GLY A 409 -34.29 26.88 -7.53
N LEU A 410 -33.00 26.51 -7.57
CA LEU A 410 -31.94 27.36 -8.11
C LEU A 410 -32.14 27.57 -9.62
N GLU A 411 -32.39 26.50 -10.38
CA GLU A 411 -32.65 26.58 -11.83
C GLU A 411 -33.89 27.46 -12.13
N ALA A 412 -34.97 27.32 -11.36
CA ALA A 412 -36.16 28.17 -11.51
C ALA A 412 -35.88 29.66 -11.20
N THR A 413 -35.01 29.94 -10.22
CA THR A 413 -34.63 31.30 -9.87
C THR A 413 -33.74 31.93 -10.94
N GLU A 414 -32.81 31.16 -11.51
CA GLU A 414 -32.00 31.58 -12.66
C GLU A 414 -32.88 31.94 -13.87
N GLN A 415 -33.84 31.08 -14.23
CA GLN A 415 -34.78 31.37 -15.32
C GLN A 415 -35.57 32.65 -15.07
N ARG A 416 -36.04 32.87 -13.84
CA ARG A 416 -36.77 34.10 -13.47
C ARG A 416 -35.89 35.35 -13.56
N ASN A 417 -34.61 35.24 -13.18
CA ASN A 417 -33.66 36.34 -13.34
C ASN A 417 -33.42 36.67 -14.81
N GLU A 418 -33.26 35.66 -15.67
CA GLU A 418 -33.13 35.88 -17.12
C GLU A 418 -34.38 36.58 -17.71
N GLU A 419 -35.58 36.21 -17.26
CA GLU A 419 -36.83 36.88 -17.67
C GLU A 419 -36.86 38.35 -17.22
N LEU A 420 -36.45 38.63 -15.99
CA LEU A 420 -36.36 40.00 -15.46
C LEU A 420 -35.33 40.84 -16.21
N GLU A 421 -34.18 40.26 -16.55
CA GLU A 421 -33.17 40.93 -17.38
C GLU A 421 -33.70 41.27 -18.76
N ARG A 422 -34.43 40.35 -19.41
CA ARG A 422 -35.11 40.62 -20.69
C ARG A 422 -36.16 41.73 -20.57
N TYR A 423 -36.94 41.71 -19.49
CA TYR A 423 -37.94 42.75 -19.24
C TYR A 423 -37.29 44.12 -19.01
N ASN A 424 -36.22 44.19 -18.22
CA ASN A 424 -35.46 45.41 -17.99
C ASN A 424 -34.86 45.96 -19.30
N ALA A 425 -34.29 45.08 -20.14
CA ALA A 425 -33.77 45.47 -21.45
C ALA A 425 -34.87 46.07 -22.36
N LEU A 426 -36.07 45.47 -22.36
CA LEU A 426 -37.21 46.01 -23.09
C LEU A 426 -37.63 47.39 -22.54
N MET A 427 -37.62 47.56 -21.22
CA MET A 427 -37.97 48.84 -20.59
C MET A 427 -36.97 49.93 -20.91
N ASP A 428 -35.67 49.63 -20.92
CA ASP A 428 -34.63 50.54 -21.35
C ASP A 428 -34.81 50.95 -22.82
N GLU A 429 -35.20 50.03 -23.70
CA GLU A 429 -35.52 50.33 -25.10
C GLU A 429 -36.73 51.26 -25.25
N VAL A 430 -37.80 51.02 -24.49
CA VAL A 430 -38.98 51.89 -24.44
C VAL A 430 -38.62 53.29 -23.93
N LEU A 431 -37.84 53.39 -22.85
CA LEU A 431 -37.37 54.67 -22.30
C LEU A 431 -36.49 55.42 -23.30
N LYS A 432 -35.60 54.72 -24.00
CA LYS A 432 -34.75 55.29 -25.05
C LYS A 432 -35.59 55.81 -26.22
N THR A 433 -36.63 55.09 -26.62
CA THR A 433 -37.56 55.52 -27.68
C THR A 433 -38.43 56.70 -27.23
N GLY A 434 -38.88 56.71 -25.97
CA GLY A 434 -39.69 57.76 -25.37
C GLY A 434 -38.93 59.08 -25.11
N SER A 435 -37.62 59.02 -24.88
CA SER A 435 -36.80 60.23 -24.68
C SER A 435 -36.70 61.14 -25.92
N GLY A 436 -37.09 60.64 -27.10
CA GLY A 436 -37.26 61.46 -28.31
C GLY A 436 -38.64 62.10 -28.47
N LEU A 437 -39.65 61.68 -27.69
CA LEU A 437 -41.04 62.16 -27.78
C LEU A 437 -41.35 63.33 -26.84
N PHE A 438 -40.54 63.54 -25.80
CA PHE A 438 -40.69 64.67 -24.89
C PHE A 438 -39.53 65.65 -25.08
N PRO A 439 -39.78 66.91 -25.44
CA PRO A 439 -38.72 67.90 -25.60
C PRO A 439 -37.97 68.08 -24.28
N ALA A 440 -36.64 68.12 -24.36
CA ALA A 440 -35.78 68.34 -23.20
C ALA A 440 -36.26 69.58 -22.42
N PRO A 441 -36.41 69.48 -21.08
CA PRO A 441 -36.78 70.63 -20.28
C PRO A 441 -35.74 71.74 -20.52
N PRO A 442 -36.18 73.01 -20.69
CA PRO A 442 -35.28 74.12 -20.97
C PRO A 442 -34.22 74.21 -19.86
N PRO A 443 -32.96 74.56 -20.21
CA PRO A 443 -31.87 74.63 -19.25
C PRO A 443 -32.24 75.58 -18.12
N SER A 444 -32.17 75.09 -16.88
CA SER A 444 -32.38 75.87 -15.69
C SER A 444 -31.33 77.00 -15.64
N SER A 445 -31.78 78.23 -15.82
CA SER A 445 -30.98 79.42 -15.61
C SER A 445 -30.74 79.62 -14.10
N GLY A 446 -29.55 79.25 -13.63
CA GLY A 446 -29.02 79.53 -12.30
C GLY A 446 -27.79 78.65 -12.09
N GLU A 447 -26.61 79.13 -11.74
CA GLU A 447 -26.13 80.37 -11.09
C GLU A 447 -24.71 80.64 -11.67
N GLY A 448 -24.16 81.85 -11.77
CA GLY A 448 -24.39 83.00 -10.90
C GLY A 448 -23.40 82.95 -9.75
#